data_AF-A0A537IBZ2-F1
#
_entry.id   AF-A0A537IBZ2-F1
#
_cell.length_a   1.000
_cell.length_b   1.000
_cell.length_c   1.000
_cell.angle_alpha   90.00
_cell.angle_beta   90.00
_cell.angle_gamma   90.00
#
_symmetry.space_group_name_H-M   'P 1'
#
loop_
_entity.id
_entity.type
_entity.pdbx_description
1 polymer ?
#
loop_
_entity_poly.entity_id
_entity_poly.type
_entity_poly.pdbx_seq_one_letter_code
_entity_poly.pdbx_strand_id
1 'polypeptide(L)' 'WMALYRCQQGNYEKAKTLIEWCVKHVDELQLFAEQVHKDNGEPISASPLAWSHAMFILALLDYRDA' A
#
# COMPACT_ATOMS: atom_id res chain seq x y z
N TRP A 1 -5.64 -0.64 2.69
CA TRP A 1 -7.09 -0.92 2.81
C TRP A 1 -7.67 -1.68 1.63
N MET A 2 -7.65 -1.14 0.40
CA MET A 2 -8.29 -1.82 -0.74
C MET A 2 -7.66 -3.19 -1.07
N ALA A 3 -6.34 -3.34 -0.96
CA ALA A 3 -5.67 -4.62 -1.19
C ALA A 3 -6.18 -5.72 -0.24
N LEU A 4 -6.21 -5.45 1.07
CA LEU A 4 -6.82 -6.30 2.10
C LEU A 4 -8.25 -6.71 1.74
N TYR A 5 -9.08 -5.73 1.40
CA TYR A 5 -10.46 -6.02 1.01
C TYR A 5 -10.55 -6.95 -0.21
N ARG A 6 -9.65 -6.80 -1.19
CA ARG A 6 -9.59 -7.69 -2.35
C ARG A 6 -9.10 -9.10 -1.98
N CYS A 7 -8.14 -9.23 -1.08
CA CYS A 7 -7.74 -10.53 -0.53
C CYS A 7 -8.92 -11.24 0.15
N GLN A 8 -9.67 -10.54 1.01
CA GLN A 8 -10.87 -11.07 1.67
C GLN A 8 -11.98 -11.51 0.70
N GLN A 9 -12.02 -10.96 -0.51
CA GLN A 9 -12.94 -11.38 -1.58
C GLN A 9 -12.41 -12.52 -2.45
N GLY A 10 -11.20 -13.03 -2.18
CA GLY A 10 -10.50 -13.99 -3.03
C GLY A 10 -10.02 -13.40 -4.36
N ASN A 11 -9.98 -12.06 -4.50
CA ASN A 11 -9.54 -11.38 -5.72
C ASN A 11 -8.06 -10.99 -5.62
N TYR A 12 -7.19 -11.99 -5.64
CA TYR A 12 -5.75 -11.82 -5.40
C TYR A 12 -5.05 -11.06 -6.53
N GLU A 13 -5.52 -11.16 -7.77
CA GLU A 13 -4.97 -10.40 -8.89
C GLU A 13 -5.11 -8.88 -8.64
N LYS A 14 -6.29 -8.41 -8.25
CA LYS A 14 -6.49 -7.00 -7.92
C LYS A 14 -5.76 -6.59 -6.64
N ALA A 15 -5.67 -7.49 -5.66
CA ALA A 15 -4.89 -7.21 -4.45
C ALA A 15 -3.41 -6.99 -4.79
N LYS A 16 -2.83 -7.84 -5.64
CA LYS A 16 -1.45 -7.72 -6.12
C LYS A 16 -1.22 -6.39 -6.83
N THR A 17 -2.09 -5.98 -7.74
CA THR A 17 -1.97 -4.66 -8.43
C THR A 17 -1.93 -3.50 -7.43
N LEU A 18 -2.74 -3.55 -6.38
CA LEU A 18 -2.78 -2.51 -5.36
C LEU A 18 -1.54 -2.53 -4.44
N ILE A 19 -1.03 -3.71 -4.10
CA ILE A 19 0.23 -3.87 -3.34
C ILE A 19 1.40 -3.30 -4.14
N GLU A 20 1.50 -3.66 -5.43
CA GLU A 20 2.51 -3.14 -6.34
C GLU A 20 2.39 -1.62 -6.52
N TRP A 21 1.16 -1.09 -6.55
CA TRP A 21 0.94 0.35 -6.56
C TRP A 21 1.54 1.00 -5.31
N CYS A 22 1.30 0.45 -4.10
CA CYS A 22 1.92 0.99 -2.88
C CYS A 22 3.44 0.98 -2.97
N VAL A 23 4.06 -0.12 -3.40
CA VAL A 23 5.54 -0.23 -3.53
C VAL A 23 6.12 0.81 -4.48
N LYS A 24 5.37 1.25 -5.50
CA LYS A 24 5.82 2.31 -6.42
C LYS A 24 5.72 3.72 -5.85
N HIS A 25 5.03 3.92 -4.73
CA HIS A 25 4.73 5.22 -4.13
C HIS A 25 5.35 5.39 -2.73
N VAL A 26 6.46 4.70 -2.48
CA VAL A 26 7.32 4.98 -1.33
C VAL A 26 8.34 6.05 -1.70
N ASP A 27 8.86 6.77 -0.70
CA ASP A 27 9.95 7.72 -0.91
C ASP A 27 11.32 7.02 -1.11
N GLU A 28 12.37 7.81 -1.27
CA GLU A 28 13.74 7.32 -1.45
C GLU A 28 14.24 6.46 -0.28
N LEU A 29 13.65 6.61 0.91
CA LEU A 29 13.95 5.81 2.10
C LEU A 29 13.00 4.61 2.26
N GLN A 30 12.17 4.34 1.26
CA GLN A 30 11.16 3.26 1.25
C GLN A 30 10.07 3.45 2.33
N LEU A 31 9.77 4.71 2.68
CA LEU A 31 8.75 5.04 3.67
C LEU A 31 7.42 5.43 3.01
N PHE A 32 6.31 5.01 3.63
CA PHE A 32 4.97 5.43 3.22
C PHE A 32 4.57 6.74 3.89
N ALA A 33 4.12 7.69 3.06
CA ALA A 33 3.40 8.88 3.50
C ALA A 33 1.92 8.60 3.79
N GLU A 34 1.22 9.57 4.36
CA GLU A 34 -0.25 9.55 4.45
C GLU A 34 -0.90 9.76 3.07
N GLN A 35 -0.36 10.66 2.25
CA GLN A 35 -0.85 10.95 0.90
C GLN A 35 0.31 11.19 -0.06
N VAL A 36 0.08 10.83 -1.32
CA VAL A 36 1.00 11.07 -2.44
C VAL A 36 0.32 11.90 -3.52
N HIS A 37 1.09 12.71 -4.22
CA HIS A 37 0.60 13.54 -5.31
C HIS A 37 0.15 12.66 -6.49
N LYS A 38 -0.99 13.02 -7.08
CA LYS A 38 -1.68 12.18 -8.09
C LYS A 38 -0.87 11.96 -9.38
N ASP A 39 -0.02 12.91 -9.77
CA ASP A 39 0.62 12.91 -11.09
C ASP A 39 2.07 12.39 -11.03
N ASN A 40 2.79 12.62 -9.93
CA ASN A 40 4.21 12.27 -9.79
C ASN A 40 4.51 11.32 -8.62
N GLY A 41 3.54 11.02 -7.76
CA GLY A 41 3.68 10.07 -6.66
C GLY A 41 4.50 10.57 -5.46
N GLU A 42 4.90 11.84 -5.43
CA GLU A 42 5.68 12.40 -4.33
C GLU A 42 4.83 12.54 -3.05
N PRO A 43 5.39 12.31 -1.85
CA PRO A 43 4.73 12.61 -0.59
C PRO A 43 4.24 14.05 -0.50
N ILE A 44 2.99 14.28 -0.11
CA ILE A 44 2.42 15.64 0.07
C ILE A 44 1.94 15.92 1.49
N SER A 45 2.09 14.94 2.39
CA SER A 45 1.65 15.03 3.79
C SER A 45 2.58 14.22 4.70
N ALA A 46 2.15 13.94 5.94
CA ALA A 46 2.97 13.28 6.96
C ALA A 46 3.70 12.04 6.43
N SER A 47 5.04 12.00 6.59
CA SER A 47 5.90 10.87 6.25
C SER A 47 7.00 10.70 7.31
N PRO A 48 7.24 9.49 7.85
CA PRO A 48 6.45 8.28 7.64
C PRO A 48 5.11 8.33 8.39
N LEU A 49 4.05 7.78 7.79
CA LEU A 49 2.82 7.50 8.54
C LEU A 49 2.83 6.02 8.99
N ALA A 50 2.96 5.80 10.30
CA ALA A 50 2.95 4.46 10.89
C ALA A 50 1.71 3.64 10.49
N TRP A 51 0.55 4.29 10.34
CA TRP A 51 -0.67 3.63 9.89
C TRP A 51 -0.57 3.12 8.45
N SER A 52 -0.03 3.90 7.50
CA SER A 52 0.19 3.43 6.12
C SER A 52 1.05 2.16 6.09
N HIS A 53 2.12 2.13 6.90
CA HIS A 53 2.99 0.95 7.04
C HIS A 53 2.23 -0.24 7.61
N ALA A 54 1.49 -0.06 8.70
CA ALA A 54 0.70 -1.11 9.32
C ALA A 54 -0.32 -1.70 8.32
N MET A 55 -0.98 -0.84 7.53
CA MET A 55 -1.96 -1.29 6.53
C MET A 55 -1.32 -2.06 5.38
N PHE A 56 -0.11 -1.67 4.96
CA PHE A 56 0.64 -2.39 3.94
C PHE A 56 1.08 -3.77 4.44
N ILE A 57 1.60 -3.87 5.66
CA ILE A 57 1.99 -5.14 6.29
C ILE A 57 0.79 -6.08 6.42
N LEU A 58 -0.34 -5.59 6.91
CA LEU A 58 -1.57 -6.38 7.01
C LEU A 58 -1.99 -6.92 5.64
N ALA A 59 -1.95 -6.08 4.60
CA ALA A 59 -2.28 -6.51 3.24
C ALA A 59 -1.36 -7.61 2.72
N LEU A 60 -0.06 -7.53 3.02
CA LEU A 60 0.90 -8.55 2.64
C LEU A 60 0.68 -9.87 3.40
N LEU A 61 0.34 -9.81 4.69
CA LEU A 61 0.03 -11.02 5.46
C LEU A 61 -1.19 -11.74 4.89
N ASP A 62 -2.26 -11.00 4.61
CA ASP A 62 -3.50 -11.55 4.04
C ASP A 62 -3.29 -12.06 2.60
N TYR A 63 -2.44 -11.39 1.81
CA TYR A 63 -2.07 -11.84 0.47
C TYR A 63 -1.16 -13.06 0.46
N ARG A 64 -0.32 -13.25 1.48
CA ARG A 64 0.58 -14.42 1.58
C ARG A 64 -0.20 -15.71 1.86
N ASP A 65 -1.30 -15.59 2.60
CA ASP A 65 -2.13 -16.73 2.99
C ASP A 65 -3.15 -17.14 1.89
N ALA A 66 -3.02 -16.56 0.68
CA ALA A 66 -3.86 -16.74 -0.50
C ALA A 66 -3.51 -17.94 -1.40
#